data_AF-A0A2N0ZAX3-F1
#
_entry.id   AF-A0A2N0ZAX3-F1
#
_cell.length_a   1.000
_cell.length_b   1.000
_cell.length_c   1.000
_cell.angle_alpha   90.00
_cell.angle_beta   90.00
_cell.angle_gamma   90.00
#
_symmetry.space_group_name_H-M   'P 1'
#
loop_
_entity.id
_entity.type
_entity.pdbx_description
1 polymer ?
#
loop_
_entity_poly.entity_id
_entity_poly.type
_entity_poly.pdbx_seq_one_letter_code
_entity_poly.pdbx_strand_id
1 'polypeptide(L)'
;MISLHRILKLRDLEIFHALKNGIIISYVVIEDTRNPFTQEDKKLEPLCNLDEEDINKILNVFRISLINDEKLNEEDSLLLRMFFSDFVNNTNLTNYIIKEYIQEDLYDNEDNIKSFNKILQNINSNYIIEEFDERNWIYLSQD
;
A
#
# COMPACT_ATOMS: atom_id res chain seq x y z
N MET A 1 -12.57 -10.89 -10.05
CA MET A 1 -11.26 -10.35 -10.48
C MET A 1 -11.06 -9.04 -9.76
N ILE A 2 -9.88 -8.80 -9.19
CA ILE A 2 -9.56 -7.50 -8.58
C ILE A 2 -9.22 -6.52 -9.71
N SER A 3 -9.77 -5.31 -9.62
CA SER A 3 -9.35 -4.17 -10.43
C SER A 3 -8.79 -3.10 -9.51
N LEU A 4 -7.75 -2.40 -9.97
CA LEU A 4 -7.17 -1.28 -9.23
C LEU A 4 -7.55 0.03 -9.89
N HIS A 5 -8.08 0.95 -9.11
CA HIS A 5 -8.22 2.35 -9.50
C HIS A 5 -7.14 3.15 -8.77
N ARG A 6 -6.16 3.70 -9.51
CA ARG A 6 -5.09 4.50 -8.92
C ARG A 6 -5.59 5.92 -8.70
N ILE A 7 -5.54 6.39 -7.46
CA ILE A 7 -6.05 7.71 -7.06
C ILE A 7 -4.89 8.68 -6.85
N LEU A 8 -3.76 8.20 -6.34
CA LEU A 8 -2.56 9.01 -6.15
C LEU A 8 -1.35 8.29 -6.73
N LYS A 9 -0.52 9.04 -7.47
CA LYS A 9 0.80 8.61 -7.91
C LYS A 9 1.84 9.67 -7.58
N LEU A 10 2.73 9.34 -6.66
CA LEU A 10 3.95 10.10 -6.38
C LEU A 10 5.16 9.24 -6.75
N ARG A 11 6.35 9.78 -6.53
CA ARG A 11 7.61 9.10 -6.89
C ARG A 11 7.79 7.77 -6.15
N ASP A 12 7.42 7.73 -4.87
CA ASP A 12 7.70 6.64 -3.94
C ASP A 12 6.45 6.18 -3.17
N LEU A 13 5.28 6.67 -3.59
CA LEU A 13 4.01 6.41 -2.95
C LEU A 13 2.91 6.30 -4.01
N GLU A 14 2.16 5.21 -3.99
CA GLU A 14 0.95 5.05 -4.78
C GLU A 14 -0.23 4.68 -3.87
N ILE A 15 -1.40 5.26 -4.13
CA ILE A 15 -2.65 4.94 -3.41
C ILE A 15 -3.68 4.47 -4.43
N PHE A 16 -4.33 3.35 -4.12
CA PHE A 16 -5.35 2.74 -4.95
C PHE A 16 -6.63 2.49 -4.17
N HIS A 17 -7.77 2.49 -4.86
CA HIS A 17 -8.90 1.66 -4.47
C HIS A 17 -8.71 0.28 -5.10
N ALA A 18 -8.75 -0.76 -4.28
CA ALA A 18 -8.90 -2.13 -4.75
C ALA A 18 -10.39 -2.46 -4.84
N LEU A 19 -10.86 -2.85 -6.03
CA LEU A 19 -12.26 -3.15 -6.27
C LEU A 19 -12.48 -4.62 -6.60
N LYS A 20 -13.55 -5.20 -6.04
CA LYS A 20 -14.09 -6.52 -6.37
C LYS A 20 -15.51 -6.32 -6.89
N ASN A 21 -15.76 -6.73 -8.15
CA ASN A 21 -17.06 -6.56 -8.81
C ASN A 21 -17.57 -5.10 -8.84
N GLY A 22 -16.65 -4.13 -9.00
CA GLY A 22 -16.96 -2.71 -9.03
C GLY A 22 -17.20 -2.05 -7.67
N ILE A 23 -17.09 -2.82 -6.58
CA ILE A 23 -17.22 -2.31 -5.20
C ILE A 23 -15.82 -2.18 -4.61
N ILE A 24 -15.51 -1.05 -3.97
CA ILE A 24 -14.26 -0.86 -3.24
C ILE A 24 -14.26 -1.80 -2.05
N ILE A 25 -13.23 -2.63 -1.94
CA ILE A 25 -13.05 -3.55 -0.81
C ILE A 25 -11.88 -3.15 0.09
N SER A 26 -10.97 -2.28 -0.37
CA SER A 26 -9.89 -1.75 0.45
C SER A 26 -9.23 -0.56 -0.24
N TYR A 27 -8.75 0.39 0.56
CA TYR A 27 -7.69 1.30 0.13
C TYR A 27 -6.35 0.59 0.23
N VAL A 28 -5.51 0.75 -0.79
CA VAL A 28 -4.17 0.15 -0.78
C VAL A 28 -3.12 1.22 -0.97
N VAL A 29 -2.21 1.31 -0.01
CA VAL A 29 -1.06 2.19 -0.05
C VAL A 29 0.19 1.36 -0.32
N ILE A 30 0.93 1.70 -1.37
CA ILE A 30 2.23 1.09 -1.67
C ILE A 30 3.30 2.15 -1.51
N GLU A 31 4.23 1.91 -0.58
CA GLU A 31 5.41 2.75 -0.36
C GLU A 31 6.67 2.04 -0.87
N ASP A 32 7.42 2.72 -1.73
CA ASP A 32 8.80 2.35 -2.04
C ASP A 32 9.70 2.94 -0.95
N THR A 33 10.16 2.09 -0.01
CA THR A 33 10.94 2.58 1.13
C THR A 33 12.34 3.04 0.74
N ARG A 34 12.85 2.61 -0.41
CA ARG A 34 14.25 2.78 -0.87
C ARG A 34 15.30 2.34 0.15
N ASN A 35 14.89 1.49 1.08
CA ASN A 35 15.70 1.05 2.19
C ASN A 35 15.48 -0.45 2.39
N PRO A 36 16.48 -1.16 2.95
CA PRO A 36 16.29 -2.54 3.35
C PRO A 36 15.27 -2.65 4.49
N PHE A 37 14.83 -3.88 4.77
CA PHE A 37 13.96 -4.20 5.90
C PHE A 37 14.54 -3.74 7.24
N THR A 38 13.66 -3.42 8.18
CA THR A 38 14.03 -3.28 9.59
C THR A 38 14.06 -4.64 10.31
N GLN A 39 14.60 -4.71 11.54
CA GLN A 39 14.55 -5.94 12.34
C GLN A 39 13.12 -6.37 12.67
N GLU A 40 12.18 -5.43 12.77
CA GLU A 40 10.77 -5.73 12.97
C GLU A 40 10.13 -6.27 11.69
N ASP A 41 10.52 -5.75 10.51
CA ASP A 41 10.00 -6.22 9.23
C ASP A 41 10.39 -7.68 8.94
N LYS A 42 11.55 -8.14 9.45
CA LYS A 42 11.97 -9.55 9.34
C LYS A 42 10.99 -10.55 9.96
N LYS A 43 10.15 -10.11 10.90
CA LYS A 43 9.17 -10.97 11.57
C LYS A 43 7.89 -11.14 10.76
N LEU A 44 7.79 -10.48 9.61
CA LEU A 44 6.60 -10.43 8.78
C LEU A 44 6.77 -11.25 7.52
N GLU A 45 5.66 -11.75 6.99
CA GLU A 45 5.67 -12.43 5.70
C GLU A 45 5.91 -11.45 4.54
N PRO A 46 6.63 -11.90 3.49
CA PRO A 46 7.26 -13.21 3.36
C PRO A 46 8.68 -13.27 3.97
N LEU A 47 9.21 -12.15 4.49
CA LEU A 47 10.59 -12.03 4.97
C LEU A 47 10.95 -13.03 6.08
N CYS A 48 10.01 -13.37 6.96
CA CYS A 48 10.24 -14.35 8.03
C CYS A 48 10.57 -15.76 7.55
N ASN A 49 10.31 -16.05 6.27
CA ASN A 49 10.55 -17.37 5.66
C ASN A 49 11.89 -17.43 4.90
N LEU A 50 12.63 -16.32 4.83
CA LEU A 50 13.93 -16.23 4.18
C LEU A 50 15.07 -16.49 5.17
N ASP A 51 16.17 -17.04 4.68
CA ASP A 51 17.38 -17.16 5.47
C ASP A 51 18.15 -15.82 5.57
N GLU A 52 19.14 -15.76 6.46
CA GLU A 52 19.91 -14.53 6.65
C GLU A 52 20.68 -14.10 5.40
N GLU A 53 21.12 -15.04 4.56
CA GLU A 53 21.90 -14.72 3.36
C GLU A 53 21.03 -13.99 2.33
N ASP A 54 19.83 -14.51 2.07
CA ASP A 54 18.88 -13.94 1.13
C ASP A 54 18.27 -12.65 1.68
N ILE A 55 17.96 -12.61 2.97
CA ILE A 55 17.54 -11.37 3.64
C ILE A 55 18.60 -10.29 3.43
N ASN A 56 19.88 -10.57 3.67
CA ASN A 56 20.94 -9.55 3.55
C ASN A 56 21.18 -9.04 2.11
N LYS A 57 20.66 -9.73 1.07
CA LYS A 57 20.71 -9.27 -0.33
C LYS A 57 19.62 -8.24 -0.66
N ILE A 58 18.55 -8.15 0.13
CA ILE A 58 17.43 -7.24 -0.13
C ILE A 58 17.88 -5.81 0.17
N LEU A 59 17.85 -4.96 -0.86
CA LEU A 59 18.23 -3.55 -0.79
C LEU A 59 17.01 -2.62 -0.67
N ASN A 60 15.84 -3.10 -1.06
CA ASN A 60 14.61 -2.33 -1.01
C ASN A 60 13.41 -3.19 -0.61
N VAL A 61 12.52 -2.63 0.20
CA VAL A 61 11.26 -3.25 0.59
C VAL A 61 10.09 -2.36 0.21
N PHE A 62 9.11 -2.92 -0.49
CA PHE A 62 7.82 -2.28 -0.70
C PHE A 62 6.92 -2.53 0.51
N ARG A 63 6.37 -1.46 1.11
CA ARG A 63 5.35 -1.60 2.15
C ARG A 63 3.98 -1.49 1.52
N ILE A 64 3.20 -2.55 1.63
CA ILE A 64 1.83 -2.61 1.13
C ILE A 64 0.91 -2.59 2.33
N SER A 65 0.15 -1.52 2.46
CA SER A 65 -0.84 -1.36 3.53
C SER A 65 -2.22 -1.52 2.93
N LEU A 66 -2.97 -2.50 3.41
CA LEU A 66 -4.39 -2.70 3.12
C LEU A 66 -5.19 -2.01 4.21
N ILE A 67 -5.93 -0.97 3.86
CA ILE A 67 -6.69 -0.16 4.80
C ILE A 67 -8.17 -0.36 4.53
N ASN A 68 -8.94 -0.55 5.60
CA ASN A 68 -10.39 -0.65 5.54
C ASN A 68 -11.02 -0.02 6.80
N ASP A 69 -12.29 0.36 6.75
CA ASP A 69 -13.04 0.90 7.90
C ASP A 69 -13.31 -0.16 8.99
N GLU A 70 -13.45 -1.41 8.57
CA GLU A 70 -13.56 -2.58 9.43
C GLU A 70 -12.51 -3.63 9.06
N LYS A 71 -12.33 -4.64 9.91
CA LYS A 71 -11.46 -5.78 9.58
C LYS A 71 -11.97 -6.47 8.31
N LEU A 72 -11.08 -6.65 7.32
CA LEU A 72 -11.39 -7.44 6.13
C LEU A 72 -11.82 -8.86 6.52
N ASN A 73 -12.81 -9.39 5.80
CA ASN A 73 -13.12 -10.81 5.92
C ASN A 73 -11.93 -11.65 5.40
N GLU A 74 -11.84 -12.91 5.83
CA GLU A 74 -10.70 -13.78 5.51
C GLU A 74 -10.51 -13.99 4.00
N GLU A 75 -11.61 -14.07 3.24
CA GLU A 75 -11.56 -14.26 1.80
C GLU A 75 -10.94 -13.05 1.09
N ASP A 76 -11.40 -11.84 1.41
CA ASP A 76 -10.92 -10.61 0.79
C ASP A 76 -9.49 -10.26 1.25
N SER A 77 -9.17 -10.50 2.53
CA SER A 77 -7.80 -10.38 3.05
C SER A 77 -6.83 -11.29 2.28
N LEU A 78 -7.16 -12.58 2.15
CA LEU A 78 -6.34 -13.54 1.42
C LEU A 78 -6.22 -13.16 -0.06
N LEU A 79 -7.33 -12.80 -0.69
CA LEU A 79 -7.38 -12.39 -2.09
C LEU A 79 -6.48 -11.18 -2.37
N LEU A 80 -6.55 -10.14 -1.53
CA LEU A 80 -5.73 -8.94 -1.68
C LEU A 80 -4.25 -9.25 -1.44
N ARG A 81 -3.91 -10.06 -0.42
CA ARG A 81 -2.53 -10.46 -0.14
C ARG A 81 -1.91 -11.22 -1.32
N MET A 82 -2.64 -12.17 -1.90
CA MET A 82 -2.19 -12.92 -3.08
C MET A 82 -2.10 -12.04 -4.32
N PHE A 83 -3.04 -11.12 -4.51
CA PHE A 83 -2.99 -10.21 -5.65
C PHE A 83 -1.77 -9.29 -5.57
N PHE A 84 -1.50 -8.71 -4.40
CA PHE A 84 -0.41 -7.76 -4.24
C PHE A 84 0.97 -8.41 -4.12
N SER A 85 1.06 -9.68 -3.71
CA SER A 85 2.32 -10.42 -3.79
C SER A 85 2.84 -10.55 -5.22
N ASP A 86 1.92 -10.70 -6.18
CA ASP A 86 2.25 -10.82 -7.60
C ASP A 86 2.35 -9.45 -8.31
N PHE A 87 1.79 -8.41 -7.69
CA PHE A 87 1.74 -7.06 -8.26
C PHE A 87 3.08 -6.33 -8.19
N VAL A 88 3.80 -6.44 -7.07
CA VAL A 88 5.09 -5.76 -6.89
C VAL A 88 6.21 -6.54 -7.59
N ASN A 89 7.18 -5.79 -8.15
CA ASN A 89 8.31 -6.41 -8.84
C ASN A 89 9.32 -6.96 -7.83
N ASN A 90 9.14 -8.23 -7.46
CA ASN A 90 10.06 -8.95 -6.59
C ASN A 90 11.24 -9.46 -7.39
N THR A 91 12.43 -9.01 -7.01
CA THR A 91 13.70 -9.43 -7.58
C THR A 91 14.56 -10.02 -6.46
N ASN A 92 15.76 -10.50 -6.78
CA ASN A 92 16.72 -10.91 -5.77
C ASN A 92 17.21 -9.75 -4.87
N LEU A 93 16.90 -8.49 -5.20
CA LEU A 93 17.30 -7.29 -4.46
C LEU A 93 16.10 -6.53 -3.87
N THR A 94 14.87 -6.93 -4.20
CA THR A 94 13.64 -6.24 -3.78
C THR A 94 12.65 -7.23 -3.21
N ASN A 95 11.98 -6.84 -2.12
CA ASN A 95 10.92 -7.64 -1.53
C ASN A 95 9.78 -6.73 -1.05
N TYR A 96 8.78 -7.29 -0.39
CA TYR A 96 7.63 -6.55 0.11
C TYR A 96 7.20 -7.05 1.48
N ILE A 97 6.37 -6.27 2.15
CA ILE A 97 5.61 -6.69 3.34
C ILE A 97 4.18 -6.21 3.20
N ILE A 98 3.22 -7.02 3.66
CA ILE A 98 1.80 -6.67 3.63
C ILE A 98 1.24 -6.58 5.06
N LYS A 99 0.62 -5.45 5.37
CA LYS A 99 -0.09 -5.23 6.65
C LYS A 99 -1.51 -4.74 6.41
N GLU A 100 -2.39 -5.10 7.32
CA GLU A 100 -3.77 -4.62 7.35
C GLU A 100 -3.95 -3.59 8.46
N TYR A 101 -4.72 -2.55 8.16
CA TYR A 101 -5.00 -1.44 9.07
C TYR A 101 -6.49 -1.11 9.05
N ILE A 102 -6.99 -0.68 10.20
CA ILE A 102 -8.37 -0.24 10.37
C ILE A 102 -8.39 1.29 10.47
N GLN A 103 -9.29 1.95 9.75
CA GLN A 103 -9.54 3.38 9.85
C GLN A 103 -11.04 3.67 9.70
N GLU A 104 -11.74 3.87 10.83
CA GLU A 104 -13.20 3.95 10.89
C GLU A 104 -13.83 4.99 9.93
N ASP A 105 -13.17 6.13 9.70
CA ASP A 105 -13.69 7.20 8.84
C ASP A 105 -13.27 7.08 7.36
N LEU A 106 -12.68 5.96 6.94
CA LEU A 106 -11.98 5.84 5.64
C LEU A 106 -12.86 6.23 4.44
N TYR A 107 -14.09 5.72 4.38
CA TYR A 107 -15.00 5.94 3.25
C TYR A 107 -15.88 7.20 3.39
N ASP A 108 -15.86 7.85 4.54
CA ASP A 108 -16.58 9.11 4.79
C ASP A 108 -15.83 10.35 4.28
N ASN A 109 -14.53 10.20 4.02
CA ASN A 109 -13.69 11.29 3.55
C ASN A 109 -13.52 11.24 2.02
N GLU A 110 -13.46 12.41 1.40
CA GLU A 110 -13.13 12.53 -0.02
C GLU A 110 -11.66 12.20 -0.30
N ASP A 111 -11.37 11.73 -1.51
CA ASP A 111 -10.02 11.48 -2.02
C ASP A 111 -9.25 12.80 -2.22
N ASN A 112 -8.62 13.29 -1.16
CA ASN A 112 -7.81 14.49 -1.17
C ASN A 112 -6.57 14.37 -0.27
N ILE A 113 -5.65 15.34 -0.38
CA ILE A 113 -4.38 15.36 0.35
C ILE A 113 -4.60 15.22 1.87
N LYS A 114 -5.63 15.87 2.42
CA LYS A 114 -5.93 15.81 3.85
C LYS A 114 -6.30 14.39 4.28
N SER A 115 -7.15 13.72 3.51
CA SER A 115 -7.57 12.34 3.75
C SER A 115 -6.42 11.36 3.57
N PHE A 116 -5.61 11.52 2.53
CA PHE A 116 -4.43 10.68 2.31
C PHE A 116 -3.40 10.82 3.42
N ASN A 117 -3.15 12.04 3.91
CA ASN A 117 -2.25 12.26 5.05
C ASN A 117 -2.79 11.62 6.34
N LYS A 118 -4.12 11.57 6.56
CA LYS A 118 -4.70 10.78 7.66
C LYS A 118 -4.40 9.29 7.51
N ILE A 119 -4.58 8.74 6.30
CA ILE A 119 -4.28 7.32 6.01
C ILE A 119 -2.80 7.04 6.29
N LEU A 120 -1.89 7.87 5.77
CA LEU A 120 -0.45 7.74 5.98
C LEU A 120 -0.06 7.79 7.46
N GLN A 121 -0.68 8.70 8.22
CA GLN A 121 -0.48 8.78 9.66
C GLN A 121 -0.95 7.49 10.37
N ASN A 122 -2.11 6.95 10.00
CA ASN A 122 -2.66 5.72 10.60
C ASN A 122 -1.73 4.51 10.40
N ILE A 123 -1.13 4.40 9.21
CA ILE A 123 -0.22 3.28 8.90
C ILE A 123 1.20 3.49 9.43
N ASN A 124 1.46 4.59 10.15
CA ASN A 124 2.78 5.02 10.63
C ASN A 124 3.80 5.22 9.48
N SER A 125 3.33 5.74 8.34
CA SER A 125 4.20 6.17 7.26
C SER A 125 4.98 7.42 7.68
N ASN A 126 6.24 7.52 7.22
CA ASN A 126 7.03 8.75 7.35
C ASN A 126 6.75 9.74 6.22
N TYR A 127 5.91 9.37 5.25
CA TYR A 127 5.55 10.20 4.11
C TYR A 127 4.55 11.28 4.54
N ILE A 128 4.80 12.52 4.13
CA ILE A 128 3.84 13.62 4.26
C ILE A 128 3.64 14.17 2.86
N ILE A 129 2.41 14.12 2.37
CA ILE A 129 2.06 14.70 1.09
C ILE A 129 1.91 16.21 1.33
N GLU A 130 2.87 16.98 0.82
CA GLU A 130 2.79 18.44 0.82
C GLU A 130 1.70 18.94 -0.13
N GLU A 131 1.10 20.08 0.19
CA GLU A 131 0.18 20.76 -0.73
C GLU A 131 0.97 21.22 -1.97
N PHE A 132 0.68 20.62 -3.12
CA PHE A 132 1.16 21.10 -4.42
C PHE A 132 0.06 21.89 -5.11
N ASP A 133 0.44 22.96 -5.80
CA ASP A 133 -0.44 23.85 -6.58
C ASP A 133 -1.38 23.02 -7.50
N GLU A 134 -2.69 23.26 -7.39
CA GLU A 134 -3.81 22.50 -7.99
C GLU A 134 -3.66 22.29 -9.50
N ARG A 135 -2.79 23.04 -10.18
CA ARG A 135 -2.48 22.89 -11.62
C ARG A 135 -1.81 21.57 -11.97
N ASN A 136 -1.19 20.90 -11.01
CA ASN A 136 -0.56 19.59 -11.19
C ASN A 136 -1.43 18.41 -10.72
N TRP A 137 -2.61 18.69 -10.15
CA TRP A 137 -3.71 17.74 -10.19
C TRP A 137 -4.19 17.69 -11.63
N ILE A 138 -3.47 16.95 -12.47
CA ILE A 138 -4.11 16.37 -13.64
C ILE A 138 -5.20 15.49 -13.03
N TYR A 139 -6.44 15.98 -13.04
CA TYR A 139 -7.61 15.15 -12.96
C TYR A 139 -7.41 14.07 -14.02
N LEU A 140 -6.89 12.92 -13.61
CA LEU A 140 -6.83 11.72 -14.44
C LEU A 140 -8.20 11.05 -14.45
N SER A 141 -9.29 11.82 -14.33
CA SER A 141 -10.49 11.44 -15.03
C SER A 141 -10.35 11.98 -16.46
N GLN A 142 -10.08 11.09 -17.41
CA GLN A 142 -10.87 10.94 -18.64
C GLN A 142 -10.65 9.54 -19.22
N ASP A 143 -11.79 8.90 -19.50
CA ASP A 143 -12.09 7.62 -20.16
C ASP A 143 -11.85 6.30 -19.41
#